data_AF-A0A178FS23-F1
#
_entry.id   AF-A0A178FS23-F1
#
_cell.length_a   1.000
_cell.length_b   1.000
_cell.length_c   1.000
_cell.angle_alpha   90.00
_cell.angle_beta   90.00
_cell.angle_gamma   90.00
#
_symmetry.space_group_name_H-M   'P 1'
#
loop_
_entity.id
_entity.type
_entity.pdbx_description
1 polymer ?
#
loop_
_entity_poly.entity_id
_entity_poly.type
_entity_poly.pdbx_seq_one_letter_code
_entity_poly.pdbx_strand_id
1 'polypeptide(L)'
;MGKCGPSHCAWPALAALILGLGIGNISAASVYIAAEQCLAPAPSATVPDYVMKYAPLIWIHSQDPYQPSDIGAQLKNSIPMINHVAIPNVPTDIALNNLDQLNKLGGNKVCLTSKEGIQALPAWFRGVKPNKDGKTEEAVSSAIVVREHGDEGKTVDAFYFYFYAYNQGNTVLGIEFGDHVGDWEHNMIRFRDGKPEAIWYSQHAAGQAFQYSATDKRGVRPIGFSGNGTHAVYATAGTHDHTIPGLDLPAGFLEDETDEGTLWDPTLSAYVYSYSSTTGLFTPYDPNTPTNWLYFQGRWGDEQLPDDAPGQIELFGQRKYSTGPDGPMFKELVREKVCPSGVKLCLVLPWVTAVKEEERKQMLADLVKEELERESKKHSKPLE
;
A
#
# COMPACT_ATOMS: atom_id res chain seq x y z
N MET A 1 23.69 16.65 -51.69
CA MET A 1 24.56 15.79 -50.86
C MET A 1 23.84 15.61 -49.53
N GLY A 2 23.39 14.46 -49.04
CA GLY A 2 23.21 13.10 -49.55
C GLY A 2 22.00 12.50 -48.79
N LYS A 3 21.27 11.58 -49.44
CA LYS A 3 20.09 10.88 -48.93
C LYS A 3 20.50 9.70 -48.04
N CYS A 4 19.72 9.38 -47.00
CA CYS A 4 19.63 8.02 -46.44
C CYS A 4 18.16 7.59 -46.44
N GLY A 5 17.89 6.45 -47.08
CA GLY A 5 16.57 5.83 -47.23
C GLY A 5 16.25 4.80 -46.13
N PRO A 6 15.13 4.06 -46.26
CA PRO A 6 14.58 3.23 -45.19
C PRO A 6 15.19 1.82 -45.21
N SER A 7 15.57 1.29 -44.05
CA SER A 7 16.00 -0.10 -43.88
C SER A 7 15.00 -0.90 -43.06
N HIS A 8 14.50 -1.94 -43.72
CA HIS A 8 13.60 -2.99 -43.25
C HIS A 8 14.00 -3.62 -41.91
N CYS A 9 13.05 -3.74 -40.97
CA CYS A 9 13.15 -4.69 -39.85
C CYS A 9 12.62 -6.05 -40.34
N ALA A 10 13.52 -7.02 -40.45
CA ALA A 10 13.20 -8.42 -40.68
C ALA A 10 12.61 -9.04 -39.40
N TRP A 11 11.48 -9.73 -39.54
CA TRP A 11 10.97 -10.69 -38.55
C TRP A 11 11.89 -11.92 -38.49
N PRO A 12 12.04 -12.55 -37.32
CA PRO A 12 12.16 -13.99 -37.28
C PRO A 12 11.00 -14.58 -36.46
N ALA A 13 10.13 -15.28 -37.18
CA ALA A 13 9.42 -16.42 -36.61
C ALA A 13 10.44 -17.53 -36.35
N LEU A 14 10.42 -18.14 -35.16
CA LEU A 14 10.99 -19.48 -34.98
C LEU A 14 10.01 -20.34 -34.18
N ALA A 15 9.41 -21.27 -34.92
CA ALA A 15 8.68 -22.41 -34.42
C ALA A 15 9.66 -23.40 -33.77
N ALA A 16 9.29 -23.92 -32.60
CA ALA A 16 9.97 -25.06 -31.99
C ALA A 16 9.51 -26.35 -32.69
N LEU A 17 10.44 -27.05 -33.36
CA LEU A 17 10.25 -28.43 -33.79
C LEU A 17 11.09 -29.33 -32.86
N ILE A 18 10.40 -30.10 -32.01
CA ILE A 18 11.01 -31.12 -31.17
C ILE A 18 11.24 -32.37 -32.03
N LEU A 19 12.50 -32.76 -32.21
CA LEU A 19 12.88 -34.12 -32.61
C LEU A 19 13.88 -34.63 -31.58
N GLY A 20 13.45 -35.66 -30.85
CA GLY A 20 14.28 -36.34 -29.88
C GLY A 20 15.36 -37.19 -30.53
N LEU A 21 16.48 -37.33 -29.83
CA LEU A 21 17.24 -38.56 -29.63
C LEU A 21 18.37 -38.27 -28.63
N GLY A 22 18.26 -38.89 -27.45
CA GLY A 22 19.38 -39.55 -26.77
C GLY A 22 20.56 -38.74 -26.22
N ILE A 23 20.72 -38.91 -24.91
CA ILE A 23 21.97 -39.08 -24.13
C ILE A 23 22.92 -37.87 -23.94
N GLY A 24 23.02 -37.42 -22.68
CA GLY A 24 24.28 -36.94 -22.10
C GLY A 24 24.18 -35.65 -21.28
N ASN A 25 24.12 -35.80 -19.95
CA ASN A 25 24.29 -34.81 -18.89
C ASN A 25 24.96 -33.46 -19.27
N ILE A 26 24.21 -32.37 -19.13
CA ILE A 26 24.77 -31.05 -18.81
C ILE A 26 24.10 -30.56 -17.52
N SER A 27 24.94 -30.32 -16.51
CA SER A 27 24.61 -29.78 -15.20
C SER A 27 23.73 -28.53 -15.31
N ALA A 28 22.69 -28.44 -14.47
CA ALA A 28 21.85 -27.25 -14.31
C ALA A 28 22.64 -26.14 -13.60
N ALA A 29 23.55 -25.50 -14.31
CA ALA A 29 24.20 -24.28 -13.90
C ALA A 29 24.49 -23.42 -15.13
N SER A 30 23.94 -22.20 -15.12
CA SER A 30 24.31 -21.06 -15.97
C SER A 30 23.66 -20.98 -17.35
N VAL A 31 22.47 -20.37 -17.41
CA VAL A 31 22.09 -19.47 -18.53
C VAL A 31 21.31 -18.28 -17.96
N TYR A 32 22.02 -17.33 -17.33
CA TYR A 32 21.55 -15.94 -17.30
C TYR A 32 22.16 -15.26 -18.52
N ILE A 33 21.40 -15.22 -19.62
CA ILE A 33 21.72 -14.30 -20.71
C ILE A 33 20.94 -13.03 -20.42
N ALA A 34 21.67 -11.98 -20.06
CA ALA A 34 21.20 -10.61 -20.07
C ALA A 34 20.81 -10.25 -21.51
N ALA A 35 19.51 -10.26 -21.79
CA ALA A 35 18.99 -9.55 -22.95
C ALA A 35 18.83 -8.08 -22.54
N GLU A 36 19.93 -7.32 -22.58
CA GLU A 36 19.84 -5.87 -22.79
C GLU A 36 19.33 -5.65 -24.23
N GLN A 37 18.03 -5.84 -24.42
CA GLN A 37 17.36 -5.21 -25.53
C GLN A 37 17.37 -3.72 -25.25
N CYS A 38 17.96 -2.93 -26.16
CA CYS A 38 17.68 -1.51 -26.29
C CYS A 38 16.17 -1.32 -26.48
N LEU A 39 15.40 -1.36 -25.40
CA LEU A 39 14.12 -0.73 -25.32
C LEU A 39 14.43 0.76 -25.48
N ALA A 40 14.03 1.32 -26.61
CA ALA A 40 13.88 2.76 -26.70
C ALA A 40 13.12 3.21 -25.45
N PRO A 41 13.53 4.30 -24.77
CA PRO A 41 12.80 4.78 -23.61
C PRO A 41 11.33 4.88 -24.00
N ALA A 42 10.47 4.17 -23.26
CA ALA A 42 9.04 4.32 -23.43
C ALA A 42 8.76 5.83 -23.42
N PRO A 43 7.97 6.36 -24.37
CA PRO A 43 7.63 7.78 -24.37
C PRO A 43 7.20 8.12 -22.96
N SER A 44 7.87 9.11 -22.34
CA SER A 44 7.66 9.54 -20.95
C SER A 44 6.18 9.39 -20.62
N ALA A 45 5.82 8.28 -19.97
CA ALA A 45 4.43 8.03 -19.66
C ALA A 45 4.02 9.22 -18.81
N THR A 46 2.91 9.86 -19.14
CA THR A 46 2.35 10.89 -18.28
C THR A 46 1.43 10.17 -17.30
N VAL A 47 1.39 10.64 -16.05
CA VAL A 47 0.41 10.12 -15.10
C VAL A 47 -0.97 10.35 -15.71
N PRO A 48 -1.84 9.33 -15.83
CA PRO A 48 -3.17 9.55 -16.38
C PRO A 48 -3.91 10.61 -15.55
N ASP A 49 -4.40 11.66 -16.21
CA ASP A 49 -4.96 12.85 -15.52
C ASP A 49 -6.05 12.50 -14.48
N TYR A 50 -6.83 11.45 -14.75
CA TYR A 50 -7.89 10.99 -13.86
C TYR A 50 -7.35 10.44 -12.53
N VAL A 51 -6.14 9.89 -12.49
CA VAL A 51 -5.50 9.41 -11.26
C VAL A 51 -5.28 10.57 -10.29
N MET A 52 -4.80 11.71 -10.79
CA MET A 52 -4.59 12.90 -9.96
C MET A 52 -5.92 13.63 -9.66
N LYS A 53 -6.79 13.74 -10.66
CA LYS A 53 -8.10 14.41 -10.53
C LYS A 53 -8.99 13.80 -9.46
N TYR A 54 -9.02 12.47 -9.35
CA TYR A 54 -9.90 11.72 -8.46
C TYR A 54 -9.20 11.21 -7.19
N ALA A 55 -7.92 11.58 -6.98
CA ALA A 55 -7.15 11.17 -5.82
C ALA A 55 -7.87 11.51 -4.50
N PRO A 56 -7.78 10.67 -3.47
CA PRO A 56 -8.41 10.95 -2.18
C PRO A 56 -7.87 12.21 -1.52
N LEU A 57 -8.70 12.82 -0.68
CA LEU A 57 -8.31 13.78 0.35
C LEU A 57 -8.50 13.12 1.71
N ILE A 58 -7.60 13.38 2.65
CA ILE A 58 -7.64 12.73 3.96
C ILE A 58 -7.83 13.79 5.04
N TRP A 59 -8.84 13.61 5.89
CA TRP A 59 -8.91 14.30 7.17
C TRP A 59 -8.05 13.57 8.18
N ILE A 60 -7.05 14.27 8.73
CA ILE A 60 -6.27 13.79 9.87
C ILE A 60 -7.03 14.21 11.13
N HIS A 61 -7.20 13.28 12.06
CA HIS A 61 -7.93 13.54 13.30
C HIS A 61 -7.38 14.77 14.05
N SER A 62 -8.28 15.59 14.62
CA SER A 62 -7.97 16.91 15.16
C SER A 62 -7.01 16.90 16.34
N GLN A 63 -6.95 15.77 17.06
CA GLN A 63 -6.09 15.55 18.22
C GLN A 63 -4.87 14.68 17.93
N ASP A 64 -4.72 14.17 16.71
CA ASP A 64 -3.64 13.24 16.40
C ASP A 64 -2.27 13.96 16.47
N PRO A 65 -1.34 13.54 17.33
CA PRO A 65 -0.02 14.15 17.39
C PRO A 65 0.94 13.59 16.33
N TYR A 66 0.59 12.51 15.63
CA TYR A 66 1.41 11.78 14.66
C TYR A 66 0.91 12.04 13.24
N GLN A 67 1.53 13.01 12.58
CA GLN A 67 1.13 13.51 11.27
C GLN A 67 1.85 12.74 10.14
N PRO A 68 1.41 12.88 8.87
CA PRO A 68 2.10 12.26 7.75
C PRO A 68 3.58 12.67 7.73
N SER A 69 4.45 11.72 7.40
CA SER A 69 5.88 11.82 7.65
C SER A 69 6.70 11.69 6.37
N ASP A 70 7.89 12.29 6.32
CA ASP A 70 8.79 12.12 5.17
C ASP A 70 9.32 10.68 5.11
N ILE A 71 9.07 10.00 3.99
CA ILE A 71 9.48 8.60 3.76
C ILE A 71 11.02 8.46 3.90
N GLY A 72 11.78 9.45 3.43
CA GLY A 72 13.24 9.45 3.52
C GLY A 72 13.77 9.69 4.93
N ALA A 73 13.07 10.47 5.75
CA ALA A 73 13.43 10.76 7.13
C ALA A 73 13.39 9.51 8.02
N GLN A 74 12.52 8.55 7.73
CA GLN A 74 12.54 7.23 8.38
C GLN A 74 13.94 6.62 8.33
N LEU A 75 14.57 6.61 7.16
CA LEU A 75 15.89 6.00 6.96
C LEU A 75 16.98 6.75 7.73
N LYS A 76 16.91 8.08 7.75
CA LYS A 76 17.87 8.93 8.50
C LYS A 76 17.82 8.67 10.00
N ASN A 77 16.67 8.28 10.52
CA ASN A 77 16.46 8.01 11.94
C ASN A 77 16.51 6.52 12.32
N SER A 78 16.87 5.65 11.36
CA SER A 78 16.89 4.20 11.57
C SER A 78 18.30 3.59 11.49
N ILE A 79 18.47 2.43 12.11
CA ILE A 79 19.61 1.51 11.98
C ILE A 79 19.04 0.16 11.54
N PRO A 80 19.49 -0.43 10.42
CA PRO A 80 19.03 -1.75 10.02
C PRO A 80 19.44 -2.84 11.05
N MET A 81 18.46 -3.58 11.56
CA MET A 81 18.68 -4.65 12.54
C MET A 81 17.98 -5.95 12.13
N ILE A 82 18.46 -7.07 12.68
CA ILE A 82 17.79 -8.38 12.67
C ILE A 82 17.85 -8.92 14.10
N ASN A 83 16.73 -9.39 14.66
CA ASN A 83 16.64 -9.91 16.02
C ASN A 83 17.20 -8.91 17.05
N HIS A 84 16.84 -7.63 16.91
CA HIS A 84 17.34 -6.50 17.72
C HIS A 84 18.88 -6.28 17.70
N VAL A 85 19.59 -6.86 16.72
CA VAL A 85 21.04 -6.68 16.56
C VAL A 85 21.32 -5.94 15.26
N ALA A 86 22.11 -4.86 15.35
CA ALA A 86 22.56 -4.10 14.19
C ALA A 86 23.31 -4.99 13.19
N ILE A 87 22.92 -4.90 11.92
CA ILE A 87 23.58 -5.65 10.85
C ILE A 87 25.00 -5.07 10.66
N PRO A 88 26.07 -5.90 10.69
CA PRO A 88 27.42 -5.41 10.45
C PRO A 88 27.61 -5.06 8.97
N ASN A 89 28.48 -4.09 8.69
CA ASN A 89 28.88 -3.69 7.33
C ASN A 89 27.72 -3.23 6.42
N VAL A 90 26.66 -2.67 7.00
CA VAL A 90 25.61 -1.97 6.23
C VAL A 90 26.24 -0.78 5.49
N PRO A 91 25.85 -0.52 4.22
CA PRO A 91 26.27 0.70 3.50
C PRO A 91 26.06 1.95 4.34
N THR A 92 27.04 2.85 4.39
CA THR A 92 26.96 4.06 5.23
C THR A 92 25.96 5.09 4.73
N ASP A 93 25.48 4.93 3.50
CA ASP A 93 24.63 5.85 2.74
C ASP A 93 23.27 5.23 2.38
N ILE A 94 22.68 4.41 3.26
CA ILE A 94 21.31 3.90 3.04
C ILE A 94 20.33 5.07 2.87
N ALA A 95 19.66 5.07 1.73
CA ALA A 95 18.71 6.06 1.25
C ALA A 95 17.68 5.40 0.33
N LEU A 96 16.67 6.16 -0.10
CA LEU A 96 15.57 5.61 -0.90
C LEU A 96 16.00 5.04 -2.27
N ASN A 97 17.16 5.45 -2.78
CA ASN A 97 17.73 4.98 -4.05
C ASN A 97 18.55 3.69 -3.93
N ASN A 98 18.80 3.17 -2.73
CA ASN A 98 19.59 1.95 -2.53
C ASN A 98 19.08 1.04 -1.40
N LEU A 99 17.90 1.34 -0.82
CA LEU A 99 17.36 0.60 0.33
C LEU A 99 17.17 -0.90 0.06
N ASP A 100 16.89 -1.30 -1.18
CA ASP A 100 16.78 -2.69 -1.60
C ASP A 100 18.08 -3.49 -1.46
N GLN A 101 19.24 -2.83 -1.33
CA GLN A 101 20.50 -3.52 -1.05
C GLN A 101 20.46 -4.29 0.27
N LEU A 102 19.66 -3.83 1.25
CA LEU A 102 19.44 -4.53 2.51
C LEU A 102 18.81 -5.91 2.31
N ASN A 103 18.15 -6.16 1.18
CA ASN A 103 17.58 -7.47 0.87
C ASN A 103 18.65 -8.57 0.85
N LYS A 104 19.88 -8.25 0.45
CA LYS A 104 21.02 -9.19 0.45
C LYS A 104 21.57 -9.47 1.85
N LEU A 105 21.22 -8.64 2.83
CA LEU A 105 21.72 -8.71 4.21
C LEU A 105 20.73 -9.35 5.18
N GLY A 106 19.54 -9.74 4.72
CA GLY A 106 18.53 -10.38 5.56
C GLY A 106 17.11 -10.40 4.99
N GLY A 107 16.86 -9.70 3.87
CA GLY A 107 15.56 -9.70 3.20
C GLY A 107 14.45 -9.19 4.12
N ASN A 108 13.38 -9.97 4.20
CA ASN A 108 12.21 -9.68 5.02
C ASN A 108 12.44 -9.70 6.55
N LYS A 109 13.63 -10.10 7.01
CA LYS A 109 13.99 -10.08 8.43
C LYS A 109 14.61 -8.76 8.87
N VAL A 110 15.01 -7.90 7.92
CA VAL A 110 15.63 -6.62 8.24
C VAL A 110 14.56 -5.65 8.73
N CYS A 111 14.80 -5.03 9.87
CA CYS A 111 13.94 -3.99 10.44
C CYS A 111 14.66 -2.63 10.38
N LEU A 112 13.96 -1.59 9.96
CA LEU A 112 14.44 -0.20 10.02
C LEU A 112 14.21 0.35 11.43
N THR A 113 15.03 -0.13 12.36
CA THR A 113 14.89 0.10 13.80
C THR A 113 15.25 1.55 14.16
N SER A 114 14.40 2.23 14.92
CA SER A 114 14.62 3.58 15.44
C SER A 114 15.94 3.67 16.21
N LYS A 115 16.74 4.71 15.92
CA LYS A 115 17.98 5.03 16.64
C LYS A 115 17.76 5.34 18.12
N GLU A 116 16.58 5.89 18.44
CA GLU A 116 16.22 6.33 19.79
C GLU A 116 15.32 5.31 20.51
N GLY A 117 14.75 4.37 19.75
CA GLY A 117 13.81 3.36 20.23
C GLY A 117 12.37 3.86 20.32
N ILE A 118 11.41 2.97 20.08
CA ILE A 118 9.97 3.28 20.09
C ILE A 118 9.49 3.96 21.37
N GLN A 119 10.03 3.58 22.53
CA GLN A 119 9.59 4.08 23.83
C GLN A 119 10.00 5.53 24.10
N ALA A 120 10.99 6.05 23.36
CA ALA A 120 11.46 7.41 23.54
C ALA A 120 10.51 8.46 22.94
N LEU A 121 9.59 8.03 22.05
CA LEU A 121 8.67 8.90 21.30
C LEU A 121 9.40 10.15 20.73
N PRO A 122 10.48 9.95 19.96
CA PRO A 122 11.30 11.04 19.47
C PRO A 122 10.50 12.01 18.59
N ALA A 123 10.95 13.27 18.52
CA ALA A 123 10.17 14.33 17.88
C ALA A 123 9.81 14.04 16.41
N TRP A 124 10.65 13.27 15.70
CA TRP A 124 10.41 12.91 14.30
C TRP A 124 9.23 11.94 14.10
N PHE A 125 8.75 11.25 15.13
CA PHE A 125 7.50 10.47 15.09
C PHE A 125 6.28 11.35 14.82
N ARG A 126 6.33 12.63 15.19
CA ARG A 126 5.20 13.56 15.03
C ARG A 126 4.92 13.95 13.58
N GLY A 127 5.83 13.62 12.66
CA GLY A 127 5.70 13.94 11.24
C GLY A 127 5.58 15.43 10.95
N VAL A 128 4.91 15.75 9.84
CA VAL A 128 4.71 17.11 9.35
C VAL A 128 3.22 17.38 9.21
N LYS A 129 2.71 18.30 10.04
CA LYS A 129 1.31 18.74 9.93
C LYS A 129 1.07 19.43 8.58
N PRO A 130 0.02 19.06 7.82
CA PRO A 130 -0.31 19.75 6.58
C PRO A 130 -0.60 21.23 6.79
N ASN A 131 -0.17 22.05 5.83
CA ASN A 131 -0.46 23.48 5.82
C ASN A 131 -1.93 23.75 5.42
N LYS A 132 -2.31 25.03 5.30
CA LYS A 132 -3.68 25.45 4.92
C LYS A 132 -4.16 24.93 3.55
N ASP A 133 -3.23 24.59 2.67
CA ASP A 133 -3.50 24.07 1.33
C ASP A 133 -3.47 22.52 1.30
N GLY A 134 -3.24 21.89 2.45
CA GLY A 134 -3.18 20.44 2.62
C GLY A 134 -1.83 19.83 2.25
N LYS A 135 -0.76 20.63 2.14
CA LYS A 135 0.58 20.12 1.79
C LYS A 135 1.43 19.88 3.03
N THR A 136 2.17 18.76 3.06
CA THR A 136 3.27 18.54 4.01
C THR A 136 4.54 19.23 3.52
N GLU A 137 4.93 20.34 4.14
CA GLU A 137 6.10 21.10 3.69
C GLU A 137 7.39 20.35 3.98
N GLU A 138 8.32 20.37 3.02
CA GLU A 138 9.66 19.74 3.12
C GLU A 138 9.66 18.22 3.38
N ALA A 139 8.51 17.56 3.22
CA ALA A 139 8.35 16.13 3.42
C ALA A 139 7.60 15.49 2.23
N VAL A 140 8.13 14.39 1.69
CA VAL A 140 7.41 13.51 0.76
C VAL A 140 6.76 12.40 1.57
N SER A 141 5.45 12.54 1.80
CA SER A 141 4.67 11.74 2.76
C SER A 141 3.73 10.74 2.12
N SER A 142 3.72 10.69 0.78
CA SER A 142 2.85 9.81 0.03
C SER A 142 3.58 9.15 -1.15
N ALA A 143 3.03 8.02 -1.59
CA ALA A 143 3.38 7.43 -2.87
C ALA A 143 2.12 7.04 -3.64
N ILE A 144 2.12 7.23 -4.95
CA ILE A 144 1.04 6.84 -5.85
C ILE A 144 1.56 5.78 -6.82
N VAL A 145 0.89 4.63 -6.88
CA VAL A 145 1.24 3.54 -7.79
C VAL A 145 0.07 3.26 -8.73
N VAL A 146 0.32 3.36 -10.03
CA VAL A 146 -0.66 3.13 -11.10
C VAL A 146 -0.41 1.78 -11.75
N ARG A 147 -1.44 0.94 -11.83
CA ARG A 147 -1.34 -0.43 -12.32
C ARG A 147 -2.45 -0.75 -13.33
N GLU A 148 -2.05 -1.08 -14.57
CA GLU A 148 -2.98 -1.47 -15.65
C GLU A 148 -3.22 -2.99 -15.69
N HIS A 149 -4.45 -3.42 -16.00
CA HIS A 149 -4.89 -4.84 -16.03
C HIS A 149 -4.56 -5.61 -17.30
N GLY A 150 -3.81 -5.01 -18.22
CA GLY A 150 -3.47 -5.65 -19.50
C GLY A 150 -4.68 -5.80 -20.43
N ASP A 151 -5.80 -5.15 -20.10
CA ASP A 151 -7.01 -5.07 -20.93
C ASP A 151 -7.02 -3.80 -21.79
N GLU A 152 -5.87 -3.52 -22.42
CA GLU A 152 -5.64 -2.33 -23.27
C GLU A 152 -5.84 -1.00 -22.52
N GLY A 153 -5.45 -0.97 -21.24
CA GLY A 153 -5.55 0.23 -20.40
C GLY A 153 -6.98 0.60 -19.98
N LYS A 154 -7.95 -0.29 -20.21
CA LYS A 154 -9.36 -0.05 -19.83
C LYS A 154 -9.54 -0.10 -18.33
N THR A 155 -8.89 -1.02 -17.64
CA THR A 155 -8.93 -1.10 -16.17
C THR A 155 -7.60 -0.69 -15.58
N VAL A 156 -7.66 0.30 -14.69
CA VAL A 156 -6.50 0.82 -13.98
C VAL A 156 -6.83 0.87 -12.49
N ASP A 157 -5.94 0.31 -11.67
CA ASP A 157 -5.97 0.53 -10.23
C ASP A 157 -4.91 1.56 -9.88
N ALA A 158 -5.30 2.62 -9.16
CA ALA A 158 -4.37 3.57 -8.58
C ALA A 158 -4.39 3.43 -7.05
N PHE A 159 -3.22 3.16 -6.48
CA PHE A 159 -3.00 3.04 -5.05
C PHE A 159 -2.40 4.36 -4.54
N TYR A 160 -2.95 4.88 -3.45
CA TYR A 160 -2.54 6.12 -2.81
C TYR A 160 -2.07 5.76 -1.40
N PHE A 161 -0.75 5.64 -1.24
CA PHE A 161 -0.11 5.26 0.01
C PHE A 161 0.19 6.49 0.87
N TYR A 162 0.00 6.33 2.18
CA TYR A 162 0.18 7.34 3.22
C TYR A 162 1.21 6.82 4.21
N PHE A 163 2.25 7.61 4.46
CA PHE A 163 3.32 7.22 5.37
C PHE A 163 3.26 8.02 6.66
N TYR A 164 3.33 7.32 7.79
CA TYR A 164 3.50 7.90 9.12
C TYR A 164 4.75 7.30 9.76
N ALA A 165 5.51 8.10 10.52
CA ALA A 165 6.72 7.63 11.19
C ALA A 165 6.44 6.78 12.44
N TYR A 166 5.21 6.83 12.95
CA TYR A 166 4.77 6.13 14.14
C TYR A 166 3.27 5.93 14.10
N ASN A 167 2.84 4.72 14.45
CA ASN A 167 1.46 4.36 14.72
C ASN A 167 1.30 4.23 16.24
N GLN A 168 0.33 4.94 16.80
CA GLN A 168 -0.15 4.70 18.15
C GLN A 168 -1.34 3.77 18.07
N GLY A 169 -1.19 2.55 18.58
CA GLY A 169 -2.20 1.52 18.45
C GLY A 169 -3.45 1.80 19.29
N ASN A 170 -4.44 0.91 19.19
CA ASN A 170 -5.72 1.07 19.90
C ASN A 170 -5.62 0.77 21.39
N THR A 171 -6.53 1.35 22.15
CA THR A 171 -6.70 1.08 23.58
C THR A 171 -7.89 0.16 23.82
N VAL A 172 -7.65 -1.00 24.44
CA VAL A 172 -8.68 -1.94 24.88
C VAL A 172 -8.69 -1.98 26.40
N LEU A 173 -9.83 -1.64 27.02
CA LEU A 173 -10.00 -1.63 28.48
C LEU A 173 -8.91 -0.80 29.22
N GLY A 174 -8.45 0.29 28.61
CA GLY A 174 -7.42 1.17 29.17
C GLY A 174 -5.98 0.68 28.94
N ILE A 175 -5.77 -0.37 28.15
CA ILE A 175 -4.45 -0.89 27.78
C ILE A 175 -4.24 -0.72 26.28
N GLU A 176 -3.13 -0.07 25.92
CA GLU A 176 -2.73 0.23 24.55
C GLU A 176 -1.98 -0.96 23.90
N PHE A 177 -2.35 -1.29 22.66
CA PHE A 177 -1.78 -2.38 21.87
C PHE A 177 -1.54 -1.96 20.42
N GLY A 178 -0.44 -2.42 19.83
CA GLY A 178 -0.17 -2.26 18.40
C GLY A 178 0.69 -1.05 18.04
N ASP A 179 1.31 -0.38 19.00
CA ASP A 179 2.28 0.69 18.72
C ASP A 179 3.40 0.14 17.83
N HIS A 180 3.72 0.85 16.75
CA HIS A 180 4.88 0.52 15.93
C HIS A 180 5.51 1.74 15.27
N VAL A 181 6.83 1.68 15.09
CA VAL A 181 7.56 2.65 14.28
C VAL A 181 7.25 2.37 12.81
N GLY A 182 7.04 3.44 12.05
CA GLY A 182 6.66 3.41 10.64
C GLY A 182 5.26 2.84 10.41
N ASP A 183 4.51 3.43 9.48
CA ASP A 183 3.19 2.93 9.12
C ASP A 183 2.85 3.24 7.66
N TRP A 184 2.13 2.30 7.03
CA TRP A 184 1.70 2.37 5.64
C TRP A 184 0.21 2.08 5.53
N GLU A 185 -0.55 3.14 5.35
CA GLU A 185 -1.98 3.13 5.07
C GLU A 185 -2.24 3.48 3.61
N HIS A 186 -3.41 3.13 3.07
CA HIS A 186 -3.72 3.44 1.68
C HIS A 186 -5.20 3.40 1.31
N ASN A 187 -5.50 4.17 0.28
CA ASN A 187 -6.65 3.92 -0.57
C ASN A 187 -6.24 3.23 -1.88
N MET A 188 -7.17 2.53 -2.52
CA MET A 188 -7.04 2.16 -3.94
C MET A 188 -8.32 2.51 -4.68
N ILE A 189 -8.21 3.21 -5.80
CA ILE A 189 -9.33 3.49 -6.69
C ILE A 189 -9.20 2.64 -7.95
N ARG A 190 -10.28 1.91 -8.27
CA ARG A 190 -10.42 1.21 -9.54
C ARG A 190 -11.10 2.10 -10.56
N PHE A 191 -10.46 2.28 -11.71
CA PHE A 191 -10.97 3.00 -12.86
C PHE A 191 -11.33 2.04 -13.98
N ARG A 192 -12.41 2.35 -14.70
CA ARG A 192 -12.79 1.75 -15.97
C ARG A 192 -12.95 2.85 -17.02
N ASP A 193 -12.21 2.75 -18.11
CA ASP A 193 -12.18 3.74 -19.18
C ASP A 193 -11.95 5.18 -18.64
N GLY A 194 -11.06 5.32 -17.66
CA GLY A 194 -10.72 6.58 -16.99
C GLY A 194 -11.77 7.12 -16.01
N LYS A 195 -12.82 6.36 -15.70
CA LYS A 195 -13.88 6.73 -14.73
C LYS A 195 -13.74 5.89 -13.46
N PRO A 196 -13.79 6.49 -12.26
CA PRO A 196 -13.68 5.72 -11.02
C PRO A 196 -14.98 4.93 -10.76
N GLU A 197 -14.85 3.63 -10.47
CA GLU A 197 -15.98 2.73 -10.21
C GLU A 197 -16.08 2.33 -8.74
N ALA A 198 -14.93 2.09 -8.08
CA ALA A 198 -14.87 1.64 -6.70
C ALA A 198 -13.61 2.15 -6.00
N ILE A 199 -13.65 2.17 -4.68
CA ILE A 199 -12.54 2.57 -3.82
C ILE A 199 -12.42 1.63 -2.62
N TRP A 200 -11.19 1.25 -2.31
CA TRP A 200 -10.78 0.52 -1.11
C TRP A 200 -10.23 1.51 -0.08
N TYR A 201 -10.58 1.31 1.18
CA TYR A 201 -10.03 2.00 2.36
C TYR A 201 -9.35 0.95 3.24
N SER A 202 -8.03 1.04 3.45
CA SER A 202 -7.33 0.12 4.36
C SER A 202 -7.64 0.45 5.80
N GLN A 203 -7.84 -0.61 6.59
CA GLN A 203 -8.08 -0.54 8.02
C GLN A 203 -7.30 -1.68 8.67
N HIS A 204 -6.19 -1.35 9.32
CA HIS A 204 -5.32 -2.35 9.95
C HIS A 204 -4.87 -3.43 8.94
N ALA A 205 -5.07 -4.71 9.28
CA ALA A 205 -4.78 -5.84 8.39
C ALA A 205 -5.85 -6.10 7.31
N ALA A 206 -6.93 -5.30 7.25
CA ALA A 206 -8.06 -5.47 6.34
C ALA A 206 -8.53 -4.12 5.77
N GLY A 207 -9.84 -3.90 5.68
CA GLY A 207 -10.43 -2.69 5.13
C GLY A 207 -11.83 -2.92 4.55
N GLN A 208 -12.35 -1.89 3.88
CA GLN A 208 -13.67 -1.90 3.27
C GLN A 208 -13.61 -1.35 1.83
N ALA A 209 -14.43 -1.93 0.96
CA ALA A 209 -14.63 -1.44 -0.40
C ALA A 209 -15.99 -0.76 -0.54
N PHE A 210 -16.03 0.34 -1.27
CA PHE A 210 -17.23 1.08 -1.60
C PHE A 210 -17.33 1.33 -3.10
N GLN A 211 -18.55 1.40 -3.62
CA GLN A 211 -18.75 2.02 -4.93
C GLN A 211 -18.26 3.46 -4.85
N TYR A 212 -17.57 3.94 -5.89
CA TYR A 212 -17.03 5.29 -5.87
C TYR A 212 -18.15 6.33 -5.74
N SER A 213 -19.31 6.09 -6.35
CA SER A 213 -20.49 6.94 -6.23
C SER A 213 -21.00 7.09 -4.79
N ALA A 214 -20.78 6.08 -3.94
CA ALA A 214 -21.30 6.02 -2.59
C ALA A 214 -20.57 6.91 -1.58
N THR A 215 -19.32 7.28 -1.86
CA THR A 215 -18.48 8.00 -0.89
C THR A 215 -18.78 9.49 -0.82
N ASP A 216 -18.51 10.09 0.34
CA ASP A 216 -18.47 11.54 0.45
C ASP A 216 -17.28 12.10 -0.32
N LYS A 217 -17.46 13.30 -0.90
CA LYS A 217 -16.51 13.93 -1.81
C LYS A 217 -16.40 15.42 -1.56
N ARG A 218 -15.18 15.96 -1.72
CA ARG A 218 -14.96 17.39 -1.92
C ARG A 218 -14.70 17.65 -3.40
N GLY A 219 -15.68 18.26 -4.06
CA GLY A 219 -15.70 18.32 -5.52
C GLY A 219 -15.85 16.91 -6.10
N VAL A 220 -14.86 16.44 -6.84
CA VAL A 220 -14.86 15.07 -7.39
C VAL A 220 -13.99 14.09 -6.61
N ARG A 221 -13.25 14.55 -5.60
CA ARG A 221 -12.28 13.73 -4.86
C ARG A 221 -12.93 13.09 -3.64
N PRO A 222 -12.76 11.77 -3.42
CA PRO A 222 -13.33 11.10 -2.26
C PRO A 222 -12.61 11.55 -1.00
N ILE A 223 -13.33 11.55 0.11
CA ILE A 223 -12.79 11.89 1.42
C ILE A 223 -12.55 10.59 2.19
N GLY A 224 -11.35 10.46 2.76
CA GLY A 224 -11.04 9.50 3.80
C GLY A 224 -10.77 10.20 5.12
N PHE A 225 -10.91 9.46 6.22
CA PHE A 225 -10.63 9.93 7.57
C PHE A 225 -9.60 9.01 8.21
N SER A 226 -8.50 9.58 8.67
CA SER A 226 -7.45 8.84 9.37
C SER A 226 -7.83 8.65 10.83
N GLY A 227 -7.74 7.41 11.32
CA GLY A 227 -7.87 7.08 12.74
C GLY A 227 -6.86 7.86 13.58
N ASN A 228 -7.28 8.29 14.77
CA ASN A 228 -6.44 9.00 15.73
C ASN A 228 -5.31 8.09 16.24
N GLY A 229 -4.09 8.30 15.76
CA GLY A 229 -2.91 7.53 16.12
C GLY A 229 -2.73 6.24 15.32
N THR A 230 -3.82 5.52 15.06
CA THR A 230 -3.81 4.20 14.38
C THR A 230 -3.78 4.32 12.86
N HIS A 231 -4.09 5.50 12.34
CA HIS A 231 -4.01 5.90 10.93
C HIS A 231 -4.84 5.11 9.91
N ALA A 232 -5.50 4.02 10.33
CA ALA A 232 -6.50 3.30 9.56
C ALA A 232 -7.47 4.29 8.88
N VAL A 233 -7.78 4.03 7.61
CA VAL A 233 -8.52 4.97 6.76
C VAL A 233 -9.99 4.57 6.70
N TYR A 234 -10.87 5.50 7.03
CA TYR A 234 -12.32 5.30 7.06
C TYR A 234 -13.03 6.17 6.03
N ALA A 235 -14.19 5.72 5.57
CA ALA A 235 -15.01 6.44 4.61
C ALA A 235 -15.95 7.48 5.25
N THR A 236 -16.08 7.46 6.58
CA THR A 236 -16.91 8.38 7.37
C THR A 236 -16.15 8.86 8.61
N ALA A 237 -16.57 9.96 9.21
CA ALA A 237 -16.15 10.38 10.54
C ALA A 237 -16.88 9.58 11.65
N GLY A 238 -16.33 9.58 12.87
CA GLY A 238 -16.94 9.05 14.07
C GLY A 238 -16.18 7.85 14.67
N THR A 239 -16.92 7.06 15.45
CA THR A 239 -16.42 5.85 16.10
C THR A 239 -16.53 4.65 15.17
N HIS A 240 -15.45 3.86 15.10
CA HIS A 240 -15.30 2.71 14.22
C HIS A 240 -14.81 1.48 14.99
N ASP A 241 -15.76 0.66 15.46
CA ASP A 241 -15.44 -0.65 16.02
C ASP A 241 -15.01 -1.62 14.93
N HIS A 242 -13.87 -2.23 15.17
CA HIS A 242 -13.25 -3.20 14.29
C HIS A 242 -12.87 -4.49 15.03
N THR A 243 -13.59 -4.79 16.12
CA THR A 243 -13.50 -6.08 16.84
C THR A 243 -13.64 -7.27 15.87
N ILE A 244 -14.42 -7.12 14.81
CA ILE A 244 -14.52 -8.09 13.71
C ILE A 244 -13.76 -7.53 12.49
N PRO A 245 -12.60 -8.11 12.09
CA PRO A 245 -11.83 -7.60 10.96
C PRO A 245 -12.65 -7.49 9.67
N GLY A 246 -12.61 -6.32 9.04
CA GLY A 246 -13.33 -6.01 7.79
C GLY A 246 -14.82 -5.67 7.97
N LEU A 247 -15.32 -5.57 9.21
CA LEU A 247 -16.66 -5.11 9.52
C LEU A 247 -16.60 -3.95 10.51
N ASP A 248 -16.80 -2.74 9.99
CA ASP A 248 -16.90 -1.51 10.76
C ASP A 248 -18.30 -1.36 11.39
N LEU A 249 -18.34 -1.18 12.70
CA LEU A 249 -19.55 -0.98 13.50
C LEU A 249 -19.46 0.34 14.28
N PRO A 250 -20.58 1.03 14.54
CA PRO A 250 -20.53 2.35 15.18
C PRO A 250 -20.14 2.34 16.67
N ALA A 251 -19.95 1.17 17.30
CA ALA A 251 -19.49 1.00 18.67
C ALA A 251 -19.10 -0.48 18.96
N GLY A 252 -18.16 -0.70 19.88
CA GLY A 252 -17.74 -2.03 20.33
C GLY A 252 -16.57 -2.02 21.32
N PHE A 253 -15.66 -2.99 21.21
CA PHE A 253 -14.59 -3.22 22.21
C PHE A 253 -13.22 -2.73 21.77
N LEU A 254 -13.06 -2.49 20.48
CA LEU A 254 -11.81 -2.09 19.85
C LEU A 254 -12.16 -1.05 18.78
N GLU A 255 -11.97 0.22 19.12
CA GLU A 255 -12.53 1.35 18.39
C GLU A 255 -11.44 2.29 17.88
N ASP A 256 -11.59 2.73 16.64
CA ASP A 256 -10.91 3.90 16.10
C ASP A 256 -11.83 5.12 16.16
N GLU A 257 -11.23 6.29 16.33
CA GLU A 257 -11.92 7.56 16.33
C GLU A 257 -11.40 8.43 15.19
N THR A 258 -12.33 8.96 14.41
CA THR A 258 -12.04 9.80 13.25
C THR A 258 -12.88 11.09 13.27
N ASP A 259 -12.30 12.20 12.79
CA ASP A 259 -13.01 13.49 12.71
C ASP A 259 -12.48 14.38 11.56
N GLU A 260 -13.12 15.53 11.37
CA GLU A 260 -12.72 16.55 10.38
C GLU A 260 -11.66 17.50 10.95
N GLY A 261 -10.49 16.97 11.32
CA GLY A 261 -9.40 17.76 11.88
C GLY A 261 -8.62 18.58 10.85
N THR A 262 -7.46 18.10 10.42
CA THR A 262 -6.59 18.79 9.44
C THR A 262 -6.73 18.14 8.07
N LEU A 263 -7.15 18.91 7.07
CA LEU A 263 -7.27 18.39 5.71
C LEU A 263 -5.88 18.25 5.08
N TRP A 264 -5.61 17.06 4.56
CA TRP A 264 -4.40 16.70 3.86
C TRP A 264 -4.71 16.36 2.39
N ASP A 265 -3.87 16.85 1.50
CA ASP A 265 -3.83 16.47 0.09
C ASP A 265 -2.54 15.68 -0.19
N PRO A 266 -2.60 14.34 -0.20
CA PRO A 266 -1.45 13.48 -0.44
C PRO A 266 -0.77 13.76 -1.79
N THR A 267 -1.50 14.28 -2.78
CA THR A 267 -0.96 14.52 -4.12
C THR A 267 0.02 15.69 -4.21
N LEU A 268 0.00 16.60 -3.22
CA LEU A 268 0.89 17.77 -3.20
C LEU A 268 2.32 17.43 -2.79
N SER A 269 2.57 16.22 -2.29
CA SER A 269 3.90 15.71 -1.97
C SER A 269 3.96 14.19 -2.05
N ALA A 270 3.94 13.67 -3.29
CA ALA A 270 3.97 12.24 -3.57
C ALA A 270 5.05 11.85 -4.57
N TYR A 271 5.66 10.69 -4.36
CA TYR A 271 6.34 9.98 -5.43
C TYR A 271 5.34 9.21 -6.28
N VAL A 272 5.44 9.26 -7.60
CA VAL A 272 4.45 8.66 -8.51
C VAL A 272 5.10 7.65 -9.44
N TYR A 273 4.53 6.45 -9.50
CA TYR A 273 5.07 5.31 -10.26
C TYR A 273 3.98 4.62 -11.07
N SER A 274 4.37 4.06 -12.20
CA SER A 274 3.63 2.96 -12.83
C SER A 274 4.19 1.63 -12.34
N TYR A 275 3.35 0.59 -12.29
CA TYR A 275 3.75 -0.77 -11.94
C TYR A 275 3.30 -1.76 -13.02
N SER A 276 4.27 -2.52 -13.53
CA SER A 276 4.04 -3.57 -14.52
C SER A 276 3.84 -4.92 -13.83
N SER A 277 2.64 -5.48 -13.94
CA SER A 277 2.34 -6.81 -13.41
C SER A 277 3.08 -7.94 -14.14
N THR A 278 3.51 -7.71 -15.38
CA THR A 278 4.26 -8.70 -16.19
C THR A 278 5.71 -8.81 -15.75
N THR A 279 6.36 -7.68 -15.45
CA THR A 279 7.78 -7.64 -15.11
C THR A 279 8.04 -7.52 -13.61
N GLY A 280 7.02 -7.15 -12.83
CA GLY A 280 7.16 -6.84 -11.41
C GLY A 280 7.94 -5.55 -11.13
N LEU A 281 8.04 -4.66 -12.13
CA LEU A 281 8.85 -3.45 -12.04
C LEU A 281 8.00 -2.19 -11.84
N PHE A 282 8.47 -1.34 -10.94
CA PHE A 282 8.08 0.05 -10.81
C PHE A 282 8.89 0.94 -11.76
N THR A 283 8.20 1.83 -12.47
CA THR A 283 8.81 2.87 -13.30
C THR A 283 8.33 4.23 -12.82
N PRO A 284 9.21 5.13 -12.35
CA PRO A 284 8.82 6.44 -11.88
C PRO A 284 8.36 7.32 -13.04
N TYR A 285 7.35 8.15 -12.79
CA TYR A 285 6.88 9.14 -13.78
C TYR A 285 7.82 10.35 -13.89
N ASP A 286 8.53 10.70 -12.81
CA ASP A 286 9.67 11.64 -12.84
C ASP A 286 10.97 10.83 -12.74
N PRO A 287 11.90 10.91 -13.71
CA PRO A 287 13.14 10.15 -13.71
C PRO A 287 14.06 10.41 -12.50
N ASN A 288 13.86 11.50 -11.75
CA ASN A 288 14.64 11.81 -10.54
C ASN A 288 14.05 11.16 -9.27
N THR A 289 12.88 10.52 -9.38
CA THR A 289 12.22 9.88 -8.23
C THR A 289 12.93 8.58 -7.86
N PRO A 290 13.36 8.41 -6.58
CA PRO A 290 14.01 7.18 -6.14
C PRO A 290 13.03 6.01 -6.21
N THR A 291 13.45 4.86 -6.75
CA THR A 291 12.54 3.71 -6.96
C THR A 291 12.90 2.50 -6.08
N ASN A 292 14.16 2.34 -5.73
CA ASN A 292 14.68 1.16 -5.02
C ASN A 292 13.99 0.85 -3.70
N TRP A 293 13.57 1.88 -2.94
CA TRP A 293 12.86 1.70 -1.67
C TRP A 293 11.57 0.88 -1.78
N LEU A 294 10.89 0.91 -2.93
CA LEU A 294 9.69 0.11 -3.16
C LEU A 294 9.98 -1.40 -3.17
N TYR A 295 11.22 -1.81 -3.44
CA TYR A 295 11.65 -3.21 -3.45
C TYR A 295 12.24 -3.67 -2.12
N PHE A 296 12.31 -2.83 -1.10
CA PHE A 296 12.79 -3.24 0.21
C PHE A 296 11.82 -4.26 0.83
N GLN A 297 12.33 -5.45 1.14
CA GLN A 297 11.51 -6.59 1.61
C GLN A 297 11.26 -6.59 3.11
N GLY A 298 12.03 -5.81 3.87
CA GLY A 298 12.00 -5.79 5.32
C GLY A 298 10.86 -4.98 5.93
N ARG A 299 11.01 -4.68 7.21
CA ARG A 299 10.05 -3.95 8.03
C ARG A 299 10.41 -2.47 8.10
N TRP A 300 9.44 -1.62 7.81
CA TRP A 300 9.47 -0.18 8.01
C TRP A 300 9.23 0.12 9.48
N GLY A 301 10.23 -0.13 10.32
CA GLY A 301 10.11 0.09 11.76
C GLY A 301 10.96 -0.84 12.61
N ASP A 302 10.69 -0.78 13.91
CA ASP A 302 11.26 -1.68 14.91
C ASP A 302 10.73 -3.11 14.73
N GLU A 303 11.53 -4.07 15.17
CA GLU A 303 11.03 -5.41 15.49
C GLU A 303 10.27 -5.33 16.83
N GLN A 304 9.18 -6.08 16.96
CA GLN A 304 8.41 -6.21 18.19
C GLN A 304 9.33 -6.39 19.40
N LEU A 305 9.15 -5.56 20.43
CA LEU A 305 9.98 -5.67 21.63
C LEU A 305 9.81 -7.05 22.31
N PRO A 306 10.87 -7.58 22.94
CA PRO A 306 10.77 -8.78 23.77
C PRO A 306 9.68 -8.66 24.84
N ASP A 307 9.03 -9.78 25.17
CA ASP A 307 7.92 -9.79 26.15
C ASP A 307 8.36 -9.36 27.57
N ASP A 308 9.65 -9.44 27.87
CA ASP A 308 10.26 -8.99 29.13
C ASP A 308 10.84 -7.57 29.07
N ALA A 309 10.72 -6.88 27.92
CA ALA A 309 11.17 -5.51 27.78
C ALA A 309 10.36 -4.56 28.70
N PRO A 310 10.98 -3.54 29.31
CA PRO A 310 10.26 -2.56 30.12
C PRO A 310 9.10 -1.95 29.34
N GLY A 311 7.92 -1.85 29.94
CA GLY A 311 6.74 -1.25 29.31
C GLY A 311 6.07 -2.08 28.21
N GLN A 312 6.62 -3.23 27.83
CA GLN A 312 5.91 -4.18 26.97
C GLN A 312 4.78 -4.82 27.78
N ILE A 313 3.60 -4.86 27.17
CA ILE A 313 2.43 -5.54 27.72
C ILE A 313 2.02 -6.59 26.69
N GLU A 314 1.82 -7.83 27.15
CA GLU A 314 1.24 -8.91 26.36
C GLU A 314 -0.08 -9.32 27.00
N LEU A 315 -1.14 -9.35 26.20
CA LEU A 315 -2.45 -9.83 26.62
C LEU A 315 -3.14 -10.51 25.44
N PHE A 316 -3.50 -11.79 25.61
CA PHE A 316 -4.18 -12.59 24.58
C PHE A 316 -3.43 -12.65 23.23
N GLY A 317 -2.10 -12.65 23.27
CA GLY A 317 -1.22 -12.64 22.11
C GLY A 317 -1.00 -11.26 21.49
N GLN A 318 -1.74 -10.23 21.93
CA GLN A 318 -1.56 -8.85 21.50
C GLN A 318 -0.50 -8.17 22.34
N ARG A 319 0.27 -7.30 21.70
CA ARG A 319 1.43 -6.65 22.32
C ARG A 319 1.35 -5.15 22.19
N LYS A 320 1.84 -4.45 23.21
CA LYS A 320 1.93 -2.99 23.18
C LYS A 320 2.81 -2.53 22.01
N TYR A 321 4.09 -2.87 22.04
CA TYR A 321 5.03 -2.52 20.97
C TYR A 321 5.19 -3.70 20.02
N SER A 322 4.79 -3.48 18.77
CA SER A 322 4.72 -4.49 17.71
C SER A 322 5.71 -4.20 16.57
N THR A 323 5.86 -5.16 15.67
CA THR A 323 6.76 -5.03 14.51
C THR A 323 6.15 -4.08 13.48
N GLY A 324 6.95 -3.13 12.98
CA GLY A 324 6.52 -2.23 11.91
C GLY A 324 6.12 -2.97 10.61
N PRO A 325 5.32 -2.35 9.73
CA PRO A 325 4.77 -3.03 8.56
C PRO A 325 5.83 -3.26 7.47
N ASP A 326 5.48 -4.08 6.48
CA ASP A 326 6.22 -4.10 5.20
C ASP A 326 5.78 -2.94 4.29
N GLY A 327 6.52 -2.74 3.19
CA GLY A 327 6.32 -1.61 2.28
C GLY A 327 5.19 -1.77 1.25
N PRO A 328 4.94 -0.73 0.42
CA PRO A 328 3.84 -0.69 -0.53
C PRO A 328 3.73 -1.88 -1.51
N MET A 329 4.86 -2.48 -1.91
CA MET A 329 4.85 -3.62 -2.85
C MET A 329 4.10 -4.85 -2.30
N PHE A 330 3.97 -4.95 -0.97
CA PHE A 330 3.31 -6.07 -0.29
C PHE A 330 1.81 -5.88 -0.09
N LYS A 331 1.26 -4.72 -0.47
CA LYS A 331 -0.17 -4.40 -0.33
C LYS A 331 -1.02 -4.93 -1.50
N GLU A 332 -0.64 -6.09 -2.03
CA GLU A 332 -1.31 -6.82 -3.13
C GLU A 332 -1.66 -5.95 -4.35
N LEU A 333 -0.63 -5.32 -4.94
CA LEU A 333 -0.78 -4.46 -6.12
C LEU A 333 -1.39 -5.18 -7.33
N VAL A 334 -1.28 -6.51 -7.39
CA VAL A 334 -1.89 -7.35 -8.43
C VAL A 334 -3.04 -8.12 -7.81
N ARG A 335 -4.25 -7.57 -7.91
CA ARG A 335 -5.48 -8.19 -7.42
C ARG A 335 -6.60 -8.15 -8.44
N GLU A 336 -7.37 -9.24 -8.52
CA GLU A 336 -8.52 -9.36 -9.44
C GLU A 336 -9.67 -8.44 -9.00
N LYS A 337 -9.97 -8.41 -7.71
CA LYS A 337 -11.05 -7.62 -7.11
C LYS A 337 -10.52 -6.31 -6.54
N VAL A 338 -11.43 -5.45 -6.11
CA VAL A 338 -11.10 -4.20 -5.40
C VAL A 338 -10.50 -4.51 -4.03
N CYS A 339 -11.03 -5.52 -3.35
CA CYS A 339 -10.48 -6.03 -2.09
C CYS A 339 -9.28 -6.95 -2.36
N PRO A 340 -8.30 -7.00 -1.44
CA PRO A 340 -7.20 -7.96 -1.51
C PRO A 340 -7.72 -9.40 -1.29
N SER A 341 -6.98 -10.39 -1.79
CA SER A 341 -7.30 -11.81 -1.76
C SER A 341 -7.52 -12.40 -0.36
N GLY A 342 -6.90 -11.81 0.67
CA GLY A 342 -7.11 -12.19 2.08
C GLY A 342 -8.53 -11.89 2.60
N VAL A 343 -9.28 -11.01 1.92
CA VAL A 343 -10.66 -10.68 2.29
C VAL A 343 -11.59 -11.75 1.73
N LYS A 344 -12.10 -12.61 2.62
CA LYS A 344 -12.94 -13.78 2.27
C LYS A 344 -14.14 -13.45 1.38
N LEU A 345 -14.79 -12.31 1.61
CA LEU A 345 -15.92 -11.85 0.83
C LEU A 345 -15.72 -10.39 0.47
N CYS A 346 -15.44 -10.12 -0.81
CA CYS A 346 -15.22 -8.76 -1.28
C CYS A 346 -16.55 -8.06 -1.55
N LEU A 347 -17.10 -7.43 -0.52
CA LEU A 347 -18.30 -6.63 -0.62
C LEU A 347 -17.94 -5.20 -1.02
N VAL A 348 -18.44 -4.75 -2.18
CA VAL A 348 -18.34 -3.36 -2.63
C VAL A 348 -19.63 -2.65 -2.27
N LEU A 349 -19.59 -1.92 -1.16
CA LEU A 349 -20.77 -1.32 -0.54
C LEU A 349 -21.26 -0.10 -1.35
N PRO A 350 -22.55 -0.02 -1.72
CA PRO A 350 -23.12 1.13 -2.42
C PRO A 350 -23.53 2.29 -1.50
N TRP A 351 -23.12 2.28 -0.23
CA TRP A 351 -23.36 3.36 0.74
C TRP A 351 -22.20 3.42 1.74
N VAL A 352 -21.89 4.61 2.26
CA VAL A 352 -20.92 4.79 3.37
C VAL A 352 -21.60 4.96 4.73
N THR A 353 -22.78 5.57 4.79
CA THR A 353 -23.59 5.71 6.01
C THR A 353 -24.84 4.83 5.95
N ALA A 354 -25.34 4.44 7.12
CA ALA A 354 -26.40 3.46 7.26
C ALA A 354 -27.74 3.91 6.64
N VAL A 355 -28.28 3.07 5.77
CA VAL A 355 -29.73 2.86 5.61
C VAL A 355 -30.28 2.32 6.95
N LYS A 356 -31.59 2.42 7.24
CA LYS A 356 -32.14 1.94 8.54
C LYS A 356 -31.67 0.50 8.80
N GLU A 357 -31.42 0.12 10.05
CA GLU A 357 -30.75 -1.17 10.38
C GLU A 357 -31.36 -2.40 9.68
N GLU A 358 -32.70 -2.42 9.53
CA GLU A 358 -33.40 -3.48 8.80
C GLU A 358 -33.18 -3.43 7.28
N GLU A 359 -33.07 -2.23 6.70
CA GLU A 359 -32.67 -2.04 5.30
C GLU A 359 -31.21 -2.49 5.10
N ARG A 360 -30.31 -2.18 6.05
CA ARG A 360 -28.91 -2.65 6.05
C ARG A 360 -28.83 -4.18 6.06
N LYS A 361 -29.57 -4.86 6.95
CA LYS A 361 -29.56 -6.34 7.05
C LYS A 361 -30.02 -6.97 5.75
N GLN A 362 -31.13 -6.49 5.18
CA GLN A 362 -31.65 -7.02 3.92
C GLN A 362 -30.67 -6.79 2.77
N MET A 363 -30.13 -5.57 2.61
CA MET A 363 -29.21 -5.25 1.53
C MET A 363 -27.87 -5.99 1.67
N LEU A 364 -27.35 -6.17 2.89
CA LEU A 364 -26.17 -7.00 3.12
C LEU A 364 -26.46 -8.47 2.78
N ALA A 365 -27.62 -9.00 3.17
CA ALA A 365 -28.01 -10.36 2.82
C ALA A 365 -28.07 -10.54 1.29
N ASP A 366 -28.61 -9.55 0.57
CA ASP A 366 -28.69 -9.56 -0.88
C ASP A 366 -27.29 -9.48 -1.53
N LEU A 367 -26.42 -8.58 -1.07
CA LEU A 367 -25.03 -8.48 -1.56
C LEU A 367 -24.22 -9.75 -1.28
N VAL A 368 -24.35 -10.32 -0.09
CA VAL A 368 -23.69 -11.59 0.27
C VAL A 368 -24.19 -12.70 -0.64
N LYS A 369 -25.50 -12.79 -0.87
CA LYS A 369 -26.09 -13.78 -1.77
C LYS A 369 -25.57 -13.61 -3.19
N GLU A 370 -25.57 -12.39 -3.73
CA GLU A 370 -25.05 -12.10 -5.07
C GLU A 370 -23.57 -12.47 -5.23
N GLU A 371 -22.74 -12.15 -4.24
CA GLU A 371 -21.32 -12.49 -4.27
C GLU A 371 -21.09 -14.00 -4.16
N LEU A 372 -21.82 -14.69 -3.28
CA LEU A 372 -21.77 -16.15 -3.18
C LEU A 372 -22.23 -16.84 -4.47
N GLU A 373 -23.29 -16.35 -5.12
CA GLU A 373 -23.74 -16.87 -6.42
C GLU A 373 -22.68 -16.63 -7.51
N ARG A 374 -22.02 -15.48 -7.50
CA ARG A 374 -20.93 -15.15 -8.44
C ARG A 374 -19.74 -16.07 -8.26
N GLU A 375 -19.32 -16.31 -7.03
CA GLU A 375 -18.25 -17.25 -6.68
C GLU A 375 -18.60 -18.70 -7.04
N SER A 376 -19.84 -19.12 -6.79
CA SER A 376 -20.31 -20.45 -7.19
C SER A 376 -20.26 -20.66 -8.70
N LYS A 377 -20.60 -19.64 -9.50
CA LYS A 377 -20.57 -19.70 -10.97
C LYS A 377 -19.15 -19.78 -11.54
N LYS A 378 -18.15 -19.21 -10.86
CA LYS A 378 -16.74 -19.35 -11.23
C LYS A 378 -16.25 -20.80 -11.10
N HIS A 379 -16.70 -21.51 -10.07
CA HIS A 379 -16.29 -22.89 -9.77
C HIS A 379 -17.12 -23.95 -10.52
N SER A 380 -18.23 -23.56 -11.16
CA SER A 380 -19.09 -24.47 -11.92
C SER A 380 -18.77 -24.55 -13.42
N LYS A 381 -17.64 -24.00 -13.88
CA LYS A 381 -17.21 -24.25 -15.28
C LYS A 381 -16.90 -25.74 -15.44
N PRO A 382 -17.47 -26.43 -16.44
CA PRO A 382 -17.13 -27.82 -16.72
C PRO A 382 -15.62 -27.93 -16.99
N LEU A 383 -15.01 -29.01 -16.50
CA LEU A 383 -13.76 -29.52 -17.06
C LEU A 383 -14.05 -29.83 -18.54
N GLU A 384 -13.62 -28.95 -19.44
CA GLU A 384 -13.51 -29.25 -20.88
C GLU A 384 -12.20 -29.98 -21.17
#